data_AF-X0MCX1-F1
#
_entry.id   AF-X0MCX1-F1
#
_cell.length_a   1.000
_cell.length_b   1.000
_cell.length_c   1.000
_cell.angle_alpha   90.00
_cell.angle_beta   90.00
_cell.angle_gamma   90.00
#
_symmetry.space_group_name_H-M   'P 1'
#
loop_
_entity.id
_entity.type
_entity.pdbx_description
1 polymer ?
#
loop_
_entity_poly.entity_id
_entity_poly.type
_entity_poly.pdbx_seq_one_letter_code
_entity_poly.pdbx_strand_id
1 'polypeptide(L)'
;MAPFLKGKQDVMDYVKSKETDGLSWTAIFTGPWIDWMLVEGKGLLCLDLRTKTGELVDSGKPKFTTTTASQVGEATAAALLHSEETKNEYVHVASYHTSQNQVIEALERISGTKFQLENLDNKDLYARATKHIEEGNWGRGYYELATATVYSDAPVTCFPDKAAHWTKVLGLVQDETFDEMITRVLKTV
;
A
#
# COMPACT_ATOMS: atom_id res chain seq x y z
N MET A 1 6.57 -2.38 16.48
CA MET A 1 5.70 -1.59 15.58
C MET A 1 6.58 -0.58 14.86
N ALA A 2 6.46 -0.45 13.54
CA ALA A 2 7.32 0.44 12.76
C ALA A 2 7.25 1.90 13.30
N PRO A 3 8.38 2.61 13.47
CA PRO A 3 8.41 3.93 14.10
C PRO A 3 7.44 4.95 13.49
N PHE A 4 7.20 4.89 12.17
CA PHE A 4 6.27 5.77 11.46
C PHE A 4 4.79 5.57 11.84
N LEU A 5 4.42 4.40 12.38
CA LEU A 5 3.04 4.15 12.82
C LEU A 5 2.72 4.85 14.14
N LYS A 6 3.73 5.10 14.99
CA LYS A 6 3.51 5.80 16.26
C LYS A 6 3.05 7.24 16.02
N GLY A 7 3.70 7.96 15.10
CA GLY A 7 3.28 9.32 14.75
C GLY A 7 1.84 9.39 14.23
N LYS A 8 1.42 8.41 13.41
CA LYS A 8 0.01 8.33 12.96
C LYS A 8 -0.94 8.04 14.12
N GLN A 9 -0.57 7.16 15.04
CA GLN A 9 -1.38 6.88 16.23
C GLN A 9 -1.54 8.12 17.11
N ASP A 10 -0.47 8.87 17.33
CA ASP A 10 -0.51 10.09 18.16
C ASP A 10 -1.45 11.15 17.56
N VAL A 11 -1.44 11.30 16.23
CA VAL A 11 -2.41 12.16 15.53
C VAL A 11 -3.84 11.64 15.70
N MET A 12 -4.06 10.32 15.58
CA MET A 12 -5.38 9.73 15.77
C MET A 12 -5.91 9.91 17.19
N ASP A 13 -5.06 9.73 18.19
CA ASP A 13 -5.41 9.93 19.60
C ASP A 13 -5.76 11.40 19.86
N TYR A 14 -5.00 12.33 19.25
CA TYR A 14 -5.28 13.75 19.34
C TYR A 14 -6.62 14.13 18.72
N VAL A 15 -6.90 13.76 17.46
CA VAL A 15 -8.17 14.15 16.80
C VAL A 15 -9.39 13.53 17.48
N LYS A 16 -9.29 12.30 17.99
CA LYS A 16 -10.34 11.67 18.80
C LYS A 16 -10.60 12.42 20.11
N SER A 17 -9.54 12.91 20.77
CA SER A 17 -9.68 13.73 21.98
C SER A 17 -10.41 15.06 21.75
N LYS A 18 -10.49 15.50 20.49
CA LYS A 18 -11.14 16.75 20.06
C LYS A 18 -12.57 16.57 19.57
N GLU A 19 -13.09 15.35 19.56
CA GLU A 19 -14.51 15.10 19.25
C GLU A 19 -15.44 15.84 20.21
N THR A 20 -15.09 15.95 21.49
CA THR A 20 -15.85 16.71 22.50
C THR A 20 -15.85 18.21 22.25
N ASP A 21 -14.83 18.71 21.55
CA ASP A 21 -14.67 20.12 21.18
C ASP A 21 -15.39 20.42 19.85
N GLY A 22 -16.08 19.44 19.27
CA GLY A 22 -16.82 19.56 18.01
C GLY A 22 -16.00 19.25 16.75
N LEU A 23 -14.75 18.80 16.88
CA LEU A 23 -13.94 18.36 15.74
C LEU A 23 -14.44 17.00 15.23
N SER A 24 -14.79 16.91 13.95
CA SER A 24 -14.97 15.63 13.27
C SER A 24 -13.70 15.22 12.53
N TRP A 25 -13.46 13.92 12.39
CA TRP A 25 -12.34 13.38 11.62
C TRP A 25 -12.77 12.27 10.68
N THR A 26 -11.98 12.04 9.64
CA THR A 26 -12.10 10.86 8.76
C THR A 26 -10.69 10.35 8.51
N ALA A 27 -10.44 9.09 8.82
CA ALA A 27 -9.13 8.45 8.64
C ALA A 27 -9.15 7.57 7.39
N ILE A 28 -8.50 8.01 6.32
CA ILE A 28 -8.47 7.27 5.05
C ILE A 28 -7.37 6.21 5.09
N PHE A 29 -7.77 4.95 5.04
CA PHE A 29 -6.90 3.77 5.10
C PHE A 29 -6.77 3.15 3.71
N THR A 30 -5.65 3.40 3.03
CA THR A 30 -5.50 3.12 1.59
C THR A 30 -4.59 1.93 1.25
N GLY A 31 -3.93 1.34 2.26
CA GLY A 31 -2.86 0.38 2.02
C GLY A 31 -1.68 0.99 1.24
N PRO A 32 -0.78 0.15 0.66
CA PRO A 32 0.25 0.60 -0.27
C PRO A 32 -0.34 1.21 -1.54
N TRP A 33 0.31 2.24 -2.08
CA TRP A 33 -0.02 2.83 -3.40
C TRP A 33 0.80 2.09 -4.47
N ILE A 34 0.23 1.06 -5.08
CA ILE A 34 1.00 0.09 -5.88
C ILE A 34 1.65 0.72 -7.11
N ASP A 35 0.96 1.62 -7.80
CA ASP A 35 1.49 2.24 -9.01
C ASP A 35 2.68 3.15 -8.68
N TRP A 36 2.60 3.93 -7.60
CA TRP A 36 3.75 4.70 -7.12
C TRP A 36 4.89 3.80 -6.65
N MET A 37 4.61 2.74 -5.88
CA MET A 37 5.66 1.82 -5.39
C MET A 37 6.42 1.14 -6.53
N LEU A 38 5.73 0.72 -7.58
CA LEU A 38 6.35 0.10 -8.76
C LEU A 38 7.20 1.09 -9.57
N VAL A 39 6.81 2.38 -9.62
CA VAL A 39 7.57 3.42 -10.31
C VAL A 39 8.80 3.87 -9.51
N GLU A 40 8.64 4.06 -8.19
CA GLU A 40 9.72 4.51 -7.31
C GLU A 40 10.83 3.46 -7.21
N GLY A 41 10.46 2.18 -7.13
CA GLY A 41 11.41 1.09 -6.94
C GLY A 41 12.14 1.20 -5.59
N LYS A 42 13.43 0.86 -5.53
CA LYS A 42 14.30 1.07 -4.35
C LYS A 42 13.86 0.32 -3.09
N GLY A 43 13.41 -0.93 -3.25
CA GLY A 43 12.99 -1.80 -2.14
C GLY A 43 11.49 -1.76 -1.85
N LEU A 44 10.73 -0.88 -2.50
CA LEU A 44 9.27 -0.93 -2.49
C LEU A 44 8.79 -2.13 -3.32
N LEU A 45 7.91 -2.95 -2.72
CA LEU A 45 7.48 -4.26 -3.25
C LEU A 45 8.62 -5.24 -3.58
N CYS A 46 9.86 -4.94 -3.20
CA CYS A 46 11.06 -5.72 -3.56
C CYS A 46 11.22 -5.91 -5.09
N LEU A 47 10.78 -4.97 -5.90
CA LEU A 47 10.89 -5.02 -7.36
C LEU A 47 11.55 -3.75 -7.92
N ASP A 48 12.42 -3.94 -8.92
CA ASP A 48 12.96 -2.86 -9.74
C ASP A 48 12.62 -3.14 -11.21
N LEU A 49 11.69 -2.35 -11.75
CA LEU A 49 11.19 -2.50 -13.10
C LEU A 49 12.21 -2.06 -14.15
N ARG A 50 13.14 -1.15 -13.81
CA ARG A 50 14.13 -0.61 -14.76
C ARG A 50 15.22 -1.64 -15.01
N THR A 51 15.70 -2.29 -13.95
CA THR A 51 16.71 -3.35 -14.05
C THR A 51 16.10 -4.73 -14.29
N LYS A 52 14.78 -4.88 -14.09
CA LYS A 52 14.06 -6.16 -14.21
C LYS A 52 14.59 -7.20 -13.21
N THR A 53 14.92 -6.72 -12.02
CA THR A 53 15.44 -7.53 -10.90
C THR A 53 14.56 -7.34 -9.68
N GLY A 54 14.66 -8.24 -8.71
CA GLY A 54 13.99 -8.07 -7.43
C GLY A 54 14.21 -9.22 -6.49
N GLU A 55 13.44 -9.22 -5.41
CA GLU A 55 13.45 -10.27 -4.40
C GLU A 55 12.05 -10.84 -4.24
N LEU A 56 11.92 -12.17 -4.29
CA LEU A 56 10.66 -12.88 -4.11
C LEU A 56 10.46 -13.15 -2.62
N VAL A 57 9.55 -12.40 -2.00
CA VAL A 57 9.34 -12.44 -0.54
C VAL A 57 8.34 -13.50 -0.15
N ASP A 58 8.72 -14.44 0.73
CA ASP A 58 7.87 -15.54 1.20
C ASP A 58 7.14 -16.27 0.05
N SER A 59 7.88 -16.58 -1.02
CA SER A 59 7.37 -17.17 -2.27
C SER A 59 6.29 -16.33 -2.98
N GLY A 60 6.19 -15.03 -2.71
CA GLY A 60 5.24 -14.07 -3.29
C GLY A 60 3.76 -14.37 -3.00
N LYS A 61 3.50 -15.16 -1.95
CA LYS A 61 2.16 -15.61 -1.53
C LYS A 61 1.38 -14.63 -0.67
N PRO A 62 1.99 -13.81 0.23
CA PRO A 62 1.25 -12.91 1.08
C PRO A 62 0.29 -12.02 0.28
N LYS A 63 -0.97 -11.96 0.72
CA LYS A 63 -2.02 -11.16 0.09
C LYS A 63 -2.10 -9.81 0.78
N PHE A 64 -2.28 -8.76 -0.01
CA PHE A 64 -2.46 -7.41 0.50
C PHE A 64 -3.50 -6.65 -0.32
N THR A 65 -4.11 -5.66 0.32
CA THR A 65 -4.99 -4.69 -0.31
C THR A 65 -4.18 -3.45 -0.68
N THR A 66 -4.38 -2.93 -1.88
CA THR A 66 -3.62 -1.81 -2.42
C THR A 66 -4.52 -0.85 -3.18
N THR A 67 -4.07 0.39 -3.34
CA THR A 67 -4.73 1.44 -4.10
C THR A 67 -3.83 1.97 -5.20
N THR A 68 -4.41 2.57 -6.24
CA THR A 68 -3.68 3.50 -7.11
C THR A 68 -3.70 4.90 -6.48
N ALA A 69 -2.71 5.73 -6.80
CA ALA A 69 -2.71 7.12 -6.34
C ALA A 69 -3.98 7.89 -6.78
N SER A 70 -4.55 7.58 -7.96
CA SER A 70 -5.83 8.16 -8.43
C SER A 70 -6.99 7.81 -7.51
N GLN A 71 -7.14 6.52 -7.17
CA GLN A 71 -8.21 6.06 -6.28
C GLN A 71 -8.15 6.73 -4.91
N VAL A 72 -6.94 7.00 -4.40
CA VAL A 72 -6.79 7.75 -3.15
C VAL A 72 -7.30 9.18 -3.27
N GLY A 73 -7.00 9.86 -4.38
CA GLY A 73 -7.52 11.19 -4.65
C GLY A 73 -9.05 11.21 -4.71
N GLU A 74 -9.64 10.28 -5.46
CA GLU A 74 -11.10 10.14 -5.58
C GLU A 74 -11.76 9.83 -4.24
N ALA A 75 -11.21 8.87 -3.49
CA ALA A 75 -11.73 8.52 -2.17
C ALA A 75 -11.63 9.67 -1.16
N THR A 76 -10.57 10.46 -1.24
CA THR A 76 -10.42 11.66 -0.41
C THR A 76 -11.49 12.70 -0.73
N ALA A 77 -11.73 12.97 -2.02
CA ALA A 77 -12.80 13.88 -2.43
C ALA A 77 -14.19 13.35 -2.05
N ALA A 78 -14.45 12.06 -2.28
CA ALA A 78 -15.73 11.42 -1.95
C ALA A 78 -16.02 11.45 -0.45
N ALA A 79 -15.01 11.20 0.40
CA ALA A 79 -15.16 11.27 1.85
C ALA A 79 -15.54 12.68 2.33
N LEU A 80 -14.98 13.73 1.71
CA LEU A 80 -15.38 15.11 2.02
C LEU A 80 -16.82 15.42 1.57
N LEU A 81 -17.28 14.83 0.46
CA LEU A 81 -18.65 15.00 -0.03
C LEU A 81 -19.68 14.19 0.80
N HIS A 82 -19.25 13.11 1.46
CA HIS A 82 -20.06 12.24 2.32
C HIS A 82 -19.64 12.43 3.79
N SER A 83 -19.41 13.68 4.20
CA SER A 83 -18.77 14.00 5.48
C SER A 83 -19.59 13.57 6.70
N GLU A 84 -20.90 13.42 6.56
CA GLU A 84 -21.76 12.90 7.63
C GLU A 84 -21.60 11.39 7.78
N GLU A 85 -21.53 10.65 6.68
CA GLU A 85 -21.32 9.20 6.67
C GLU A 85 -19.90 8.82 7.09
N THR A 86 -18.89 9.62 6.76
CA THR A 86 -17.49 9.36 7.13
C THR A 86 -17.06 9.99 8.45
N LYS A 87 -18.00 10.60 9.19
CA LYS A 87 -17.73 11.30 10.44
C LYS A 87 -17.23 10.33 11.51
N ASN A 88 -16.03 10.61 12.03
CA ASN A 88 -15.34 9.86 13.07
C ASN A 88 -15.11 8.39 12.70
N GLU A 89 -14.84 8.14 11.41
CA GLU A 89 -14.72 6.80 10.86
C GLU A 89 -13.37 6.52 10.20
N TYR A 90 -13.00 5.23 10.20
CA TYR A 90 -11.88 4.71 9.43
C TYR A 90 -12.36 4.20 8.06
N VAL A 91 -12.15 5.03 7.03
CA VAL A 91 -12.58 4.77 5.66
C VAL A 91 -11.52 3.93 4.95
N HIS A 92 -11.80 2.64 4.75
CA HIS A 92 -10.89 1.73 4.06
C HIS A 92 -11.12 1.79 2.55
N VAL A 93 -10.05 1.95 1.77
CA VAL A 93 -10.10 2.13 0.32
C VAL A 93 -9.22 1.07 -0.33
N ALA A 94 -9.70 0.49 -1.42
CA ALA A 94 -8.96 -0.48 -2.21
C ALA A 94 -9.16 -0.20 -3.69
N SER A 95 -8.12 -0.46 -4.48
CA SER A 95 -8.25 -0.68 -5.92
C SER A 95 -8.15 -2.17 -6.25
N TYR A 96 -7.19 -2.86 -5.61
CA TYR A 96 -6.92 -4.26 -5.88
C TYR A 96 -6.62 -5.04 -4.60
N HIS A 97 -6.91 -6.34 -4.62
CA HIS A 97 -6.44 -7.31 -3.64
C HIS A 97 -5.54 -8.30 -4.35
N THR A 98 -4.25 -8.30 -4.03
CA THR A 98 -3.23 -8.98 -4.85
C THR A 98 -2.13 -9.62 -4.01
N SER A 99 -1.17 -10.28 -4.64
CA SER A 99 0.10 -10.70 -4.04
C SER A 99 1.27 -10.38 -4.97
N GLN A 100 2.49 -10.44 -4.46
CA GLN A 100 3.69 -10.18 -5.27
C GLN A 100 3.76 -11.08 -6.51
N ASN A 101 3.40 -12.37 -6.39
CA ASN A 101 3.35 -13.27 -7.56
C ASN A 101 2.40 -12.76 -8.65
N GLN A 102 1.21 -12.30 -8.30
CA GLN A 102 0.24 -11.81 -9.29
C GLN A 102 0.76 -10.53 -9.97
N VAL A 103 1.47 -9.68 -9.23
CA VAL A 103 2.14 -8.49 -9.78
C VAL A 103 3.24 -8.91 -10.76
N ILE A 104 4.12 -9.83 -10.37
CA ILE A 104 5.22 -10.34 -11.22
C ILE A 104 4.65 -11.01 -12.47
N GLU A 105 3.66 -11.89 -12.33
CA GLU A 105 3.00 -12.57 -13.45
C GLU A 105 2.42 -11.58 -14.46
N ALA A 106 1.75 -10.52 -13.99
CA ALA A 106 1.22 -9.47 -14.85
C ALA A 106 2.34 -8.67 -15.53
N LEU A 107 3.36 -8.25 -14.77
CA LEU A 107 4.53 -7.53 -15.31
C LEU A 107 5.22 -8.34 -16.41
N GLU A 108 5.49 -9.61 -16.19
CA GLU A 108 6.18 -10.47 -17.15
C GLU A 108 5.32 -10.77 -18.38
N ARG A 109 4.03 -11.03 -18.18
CA ARG A 109 3.08 -11.31 -19.27
C ARG A 109 2.89 -10.09 -20.17
N ILE A 110 2.75 -8.89 -19.60
CA ILE A 110 2.49 -7.66 -20.34
C ILE A 110 3.77 -7.13 -21.00
N SER A 111 4.91 -7.17 -20.29
CA SER A 111 6.19 -6.68 -20.83
C SER A 111 6.90 -7.67 -21.75
N GLY A 112 6.51 -8.95 -21.71
CA GLY A 112 7.21 -10.05 -22.39
C GLY A 112 8.61 -10.32 -21.85
N THR A 113 8.99 -9.75 -20.70
CA THR A 113 10.32 -9.94 -20.09
C THR A 113 10.22 -10.61 -18.72
N LYS A 114 11.08 -11.60 -18.48
CA LYS A 114 11.22 -12.25 -17.17
C LYS A 114 12.04 -11.41 -16.19
N PHE A 115 11.66 -11.44 -14.92
CA PHE A 115 12.41 -10.81 -13.84
C PHE A 115 13.44 -11.78 -13.25
N GLN A 116 14.62 -11.27 -12.91
CA GLN A 116 15.60 -12.02 -12.14
C GLN A 116 15.31 -11.83 -10.65
N LEU A 117 14.93 -12.91 -9.96
CA LEU A 117 14.45 -12.86 -8.58
C LEU A 117 15.34 -13.69 -7.66
N GLU A 118 15.70 -13.10 -6.53
CA GLU A 118 16.33 -13.80 -5.40
C GLU A 118 15.30 -14.07 -4.31
N ASN A 119 15.31 -15.26 -3.70
CA ASN A 119 14.37 -15.54 -2.61
C ASN A 119 14.76 -14.76 -1.35
N LEU A 120 13.76 -14.20 -0.66
CA LEU A 120 13.93 -13.50 0.60
C LEU A 120 12.83 -13.88 1.58
N ASP A 121 13.19 -14.19 2.83
CA ASP A 121 12.22 -14.35 3.90
C ASP A 121 11.80 -12.97 4.42
N ASN A 122 10.50 -12.75 4.66
CA ASN A 122 10.03 -11.44 5.13
C ASN A 122 10.63 -11.03 6.49
N LYS A 123 11.02 -12.02 7.30
CA LYS A 123 11.76 -11.78 8.56
C LYS A 123 13.12 -11.13 8.31
N ASP A 124 13.82 -11.57 7.27
CA ASP A 124 15.12 -11.01 6.88
C ASP A 124 14.95 -9.62 6.26
N LEU A 125 13.89 -9.40 5.48
CA LEU A 125 13.53 -8.07 4.99
C LEU A 125 13.30 -7.09 6.14
N TYR A 126 12.54 -7.50 7.17
CA TYR A 126 12.28 -6.68 8.35
C TYR A 126 13.57 -6.38 9.14
N ALA A 127 14.43 -7.38 9.33
CA ALA A 127 15.71 -7.21 10.01
C ALA A 127 16.63 -6.25 9.24
N ARG A 128 16.71 -6.41 7.91
CA ARG A 128 17.46 -5.51 7.02
C ARG A 128 16.94 -4.07 7.10
N ALA A 129 15.63 -3.89 7.05
CA ALA A 129 15.00 -2.59 7.16
C ALA A 129 15.32 -1.91 8.49
N THR A 130 15.21 -2.64 9.60
CA THR A 130 15.52 -2.15 10.95
C THR A 130 16.98 -1.73 11.05
N LYS A 131 17.90 -2.55 10.55
CA LYS A 131 19.33 -2.22 10.52
C LYS A 131 19.62 -0.94 9.74
N HIS A 132 19.04 -0.77 8.55
CA HIS A 132 19.21 0.45 7.76
C HIS A 132 18.70 1.69 8.51
N ILE A 133 17.60 1.58 9.24
CA ILE A 133 17.07 2.66 10.09
C ILE A 133 18.05 3.00 11.22
N GLU A 134 18.56 2.00 11.93
CA GLU A 134 19.51 2.16 13.04
C GLU A 134 20.83 2.80 12.59
N GLU A 135 21.28 2.49 11.36
CA GLU A 135 22.47 3.07 10.74
C GLU A 135 22.22 4.48 10.14
N GLY A 136 21.01 5.02 10.26
CA GLY A 136 20.65 6.35 9.76
C GLY A 136 20.33 6.40 8.26
N ASN A 137 20.26 5.27 7.58
CA ASN A 137 19.77 5.16 6.20
C ASN A 137 18.23 5.11 6.18
N TRP A 138 17.62 6.19 6.66
CA TRP A 138 16.18 6.27 6.89
C TRP A 138 15.36 6.03 5.62
N GLY A 139 15.73 6.62 4.48
CA GLY A 139 14.96 6.47 3.24
C GLY A 139 14.80 5.02 2.81
N ARG A 140 15.93 4.31 2.69
CA ARG A 140 15.93 2.89 2.32
C ARG A 140 15.27 2.03 3.40
N GLY A 141 15.63 2.24 4.66
CA GLY A 141 15.10 1.46 5.77
C GLY A 141 13.57 1.61 5.91
N TYR A 142 13.01 2.80 5.68
CA TYR A 142 11.56 3.01 5.68
C TYR A 142 10.87 2.31 4.50
N TYR A 143 11.44 2.34 3.29
CA TYR A 143 10.86 1.65 2.13
C TYR A 143 10.84 0.13 2.35
N GLU A 144 11.94 -0.44 2.83
CA GLU A 144 12.02 -1.86 3.14
C GLU A 144 11.08 -2.24 4.29
N LEU A 145 10.93 -1.39 5.33
CA LEU A 145 10.02 -1.65 6.44
C LEU A 145 8.54 -1.56 6.03
N ALA A 146 8.21 -0.64 5.13
CA ALA A 146 6.89 -0.55 4.53
C ALA A 146 6.58 -1.82 3.72
N THR A 147 7.50 -2.26 2.86
CA THR A 147 7.36 -3.52 2.11
C THR A 147 7.25 -4.73 3.03
N ALA A 148 8.07 -4.82 4.08
CA ALA A 148 7.99 -5.90 5.06
C ALA A 148 6.61 -5.96 5.74
N THR A 149 6.05 -4.79 6.03
CA THR A 149 4.70 -4.68 6.59
C THR A 149 3.66 -5.13 5.58
N VAL A 150 3.75 -4.73 4.30
CA VAL A 150 2.82 -5.17 3.24
C VAL A 150 2.78 -6.69 3.12
N TYR A 151 3.93 -7.36 3.23
CA TYR A 151 4.02 -8.82 3.15
C TYR A 151 3.82 -9.55 4.49
N SER A 152 3.47 -8.83 5.56
CA SER A 152 3.16 -9.46 6.85
C SER A 152 1.73 -10.04 6.89
N ASP A 153 1.49 -10.89 7.87
CA ASP A 153 0.17 -11.45 8.21
C ASP A 153 -0.67 -10.50 9.08
N ALA A 154 -0.24 -9.25 9.25
CA ALA A 154 -0.95 -8.29 10.08
C ALA A 154 -2.36 -8.02 9.51
N PRO A 155 -3.44 -8.01 10.32
CA PRO A 155 -4.81 -7.81 9.84
C PRO A 155 -5.07 -6.50 9.09
N VAL A 156 -4.13 -5.56 9.17
CA VAL A 156 -4.18 -4.24 8.53
C VAL A 156 -3.68 -4.25 7.08
N THR A 157 -3.10 -5.35 6.60
CA THR A 157 -2.51 -5.43 5.25
C THR A 157 -3.52 -5.89 4.20
N CYS A 158 -4.53 -6.66 4.60
CA CYS A 158 -5.56 -7.20 3.72
C CYS A 158 -6.95 -7.02 4.33
N PHE A 159 -7.78 -6.16 3.72
CA PHE A 159 -9.06 -5.71 4.28
C PHE A 159 -10.18 -5.59 3.23
N PRO A 160 -10.45 -6.64 2.42
CA PRO A 160 -11.40 -6.57 1.31
C PRO A 160 -12.82 -6.19 1.75
N ASP A 161 -13.33 -6.77 2.83
CA ASP A 161 -14.71 -6.53 3.28
C ASP A 161 -14.92 -5.08 3.74
N LYS A 162 -13.92 -4.51 4.44
CA LYS A 162 -13.97 -3.12 4.88
C LYS A 162 -13.92 -2.17 3.69
N ALA A 163 -13.08 -2.46 2.70
CA ALA A 163 -12.98 -1.66 1.49
C ALA A 163 -14.27 -1.73 0.65
N ALA A 164 -14.89 -2.91 0.54
CA ALA A 164 -16.14 -3.10 -0.18
C ALA A 164 -17.29 -2.29 0.44
N HIS A 165 -17.36 -2.24 1.78
CA HIS A 165 -18.33 -1.40 2.49
C HIS A 165 -18.18 0.08 2.09
N TRP A 166 -16.98 0.64 2.23
CA TRP A 166 -16.74 2.05 1.97
C TRP A 166 -16.82 2.41 0.49
N THR A 167 -16.45 1.51 -0.41
CA THR A 167 -16.65 1.66 -1.86
C THR A 167 -18.13 1.92 -2.17
N LYS A 168 -19.03 1.15 -1.54
CA LYS A 168 -20.47 1.33 -1.70
C LYS A 168 -20.97 2.64 -1.10
N VAL A 169 -20.52 2.99 0.12
CA VAL A 169 -20.94 4.22 0.81
C VAL A 169 -20.51 5.46 0.04
N LEU A 170 -19.29 5.47 -0.49
CA LEU A 170 -18.70 6.61 -1.18
C LEU A 170 -18.99 6.65 -2.69
N GLY A 171 -19.65 5.63 -3.24
CA GLY A 171 -19.90 5.51 -4.68
C GLY A 171 -18.62 5.45 -5.51
N LEU A 172 -17.56 4.86 -4.97
CA LEU A 172 -16.28 4.72 -5.68
C LEU A 172 -16.41 3.69 -6.81
N VAL A 173 -15.80 4.00 -7.94
CA VAL A 173 -15.77 3.13 -9.12
C VAL A 173 -14.33 2.74 -9.41
N GLN A 174 -14.09 1.45 -9.61
CA GLN A 174 -12.80 0.95 -10.07
C GLN A 174 -12.80 0.93 -11.60
N ASP A 175 -12.45 2.07 -12.21
CA ASP A 175 -12.47 2.22 -13.67
C ASP A 175 -11.24 1.60 -14.36
N GLU A 176 -10.12 1.47 -13.64
CA GLU A 176 -8.89 0.88 -14.16
C GLU A 176 -8.76 -0.59 -13.74
N THR A 177 -8.56 -1.48 -14.70
CA THR A 177 -8.24 -2.88 -14.41
C THR A 177 -6.80 -3.03 -13.93
N PHE A 178 -6.49 -4.13 -13.25
CA PHE A 178 -5.12 -4.41 -12.79
C PHE A 178 -4.11 -4.42 -13.94
N ASP A 179 -4.46 -4.99 -15.09
CA ASP A 179 -3.60 -5.04 -16.27
C ASP A 179 -3.40 -3.66 -16.93
N GLU A 180 -4.44 -2.81 -16.93
CA GLU A 180 -4.31 -1.42 -17.40
C GLU A 180 -3.38 -0.62 -16.51
N MET A 181 -3.49 -0.78 -15.18
CA MET A 181 -2.58 -0.15 -14.22
C MET A 181 -1.13 -0.60 -14.46
N ILE A 182 -0.89 -1.90 -14.61
CA ILE A 182 0.45 -2.43 -14.91
C ILE A 182 0.97 -1.89 -16.25
N THR A 183 0.12 -1.86 -17.28
CA THR A 183 0.46 -1.30 -18.60
C THR A 183 0.83 0.18 -18.51
N ARG A 184 0.08 0.97 -17.72
CA ARG A 184 0.36 2.38 -17.48
C ARG A 184 1.69 2.56 -16.76
N VAL A 185 1.93 1.82 -15.68
CA VAL A 185 3.20 1.87 -14.93
C VAL A 185 4.38 1.55 -15.83
N LEU A 186 4.32 0.48 -16.63
CA LEU A 186 5.41 0.09 -17.54
C LEU A 186 5.77 1.16 -18.59
N LYS A 187 4.84 2.06 -18.94
CA LYS A 187 5.11 3.19 -19.85
C LYS A 187 5.91 4.33 -19.20
N THR A 188 6.06 4.31 -17.88
CA THR A 188 6.71 5.39 -17.11
C THR A 188 8.13 5.07 -16.63
N VAL A 189 8.58 3.82 -16.79
CA VAL A 189 9.86 3.31 -16.27
C VAL A 189 10.84 2.90 -17.37
#